data_AF-J2YE33-F1
#
_entry.id   AF-J2YE33-F1
#
_cell.length_a   1.000
_cell.length_b   1.000
_cell.length_c   1.000
_cell.angle_alpha   90.00
_cell.angle_beta   90.00
_cell.angle_gamma   90.00
#
_symmetry.space_group_name_H-M   'P 1'
#
loop_
_entity.id
_entity.type
_entity.pdbx_description
1 polymer ?
#
loop_
_entity_poly.entity_id
_entity_poly.type
_entity_poly.pdbx_seq_one_letter_code
_entity_poly.pdbx_strand_id
1 'polypeptide(L)'
;MTPTFRIVADGADITTLINDRSFLLRTSDKPGMDSDEFELRIDDRDGEVQLPRRGSSIEIYQGYAETSLARQGRYAVDTVEVASAIAVAA
;
A
#
# COMPACT_ATOMS: atom_id res chain seq x y z
N MET A 1 11.54 18.07 -4.04
CA MET A 1 11.35 16.89 -3.20
C MET A 1 10.04 16.27 -3.60
N THR A 2 10.13 15.23 -4.43
CA THR A 2 9.00 14.52 -5.00
C THR A 2 8.83 13.22 -4.23
N PRO A 3 7.82 13.10 -3.36
CA PRO A 3 7.59 11.87 -2.62
C PRO A 3 7.28 10.73 -3.59
N THR A 4 7.89 9.58 -3.35
CA THR A 4 7.69 8.38 -4.15
C THR A 4 7.71 7.16 -3.24
N PHE A 5 7.24 6.04 -3.79
CA PHE A 5 7.06 4.81 -3.06
C PHE A 5 7.32 3.62 -3.99
N ARG A 6 7.56 2.47 -3.38
CA ARG A 6 7.65 1.19 -4.07
C ARG A 6 6.94 0.14 -3.24
N ILE A 7 6.12 -0.67 -3.90
CA ILE A 7 5.37 -1.76 -3.27
C ILE A 7 5.76 -3.07 -3.95
N VAL A 8 6.21 -4.02 -3.16
CA VAL A 8 6.53 -5.37 -3.60
C VAL A 8 5.56 -6.34 -2.94
N ALA A 9 4.74 -7.02 -3.74
CA ALA A 9 3.78 -8.02 -3.28
C ALA A 9 4.27 -9.41 -3.69
N ASP A 10 4.47 -10.30 -2.71
CA ASP A 10 4.98 -11.67 -2.91
C ASP A 10 6.24 -11.74 -3.81
N GLY A 11 7.12 -10.74 -3.67
CA GLY A 11 8.36 -10.62 -4.44
C GLY A 11 8.22 -9.94 -5.80
N ALA A 12 7.00 -9.64 -6.26
CA ALA A 12 6.75 -8.91 -7.49
C ALA A 12 6.57 -7.41 -7.22
N ASP A 13 7.26 -6.56 -7.99
CA ASP A 13 7.09 -5.11 -7.91
C ASP A 13 5.78 -4.71 -8.62
N ILE A 14 4.83 -4.19 -7.85
CA ILE A 14 3.50 -3.79 -8.34
C ILE A 14 3.33 -2.27 -8.42
N THR A 15 4.41 -1.52 -8.21
CA THR A 15 4.36 -0.05 -8.10
C THR A 15 3.71 0.58 -9.33
N THR A 16 4.04 0.12 -10.53
CA THR A 16 3.49 0.66 -11.78
C THR A 16 2.00 0.39 -11.96
N LEU A 17 1.46 -0.68 -11.36
CA LEU A 17 0.03 -1.02 -11.43
C LEU A 17 -0.82 -0.09 -10.55
N ILE A 18 -0.20 0.48 -9.51
CA ILE A 18 -0.88 1.32 -8.52
C ILE A 18 -0.62 2.81 -8.76
N ASN A 19 0.52 3.18 -9.34
CA ASN A 19 0.97 4.58 -9.43
C ASN A 19 0.04 5.50 -10.24
N ASP A 20 -0.74 4.96 -11.18
CA ASP A 20 -1.71 5.74 -11.98
C ASP A 20 -3.08 5.91 -11.30
N ARG A 21 -3.33 5.19 -10.19
CA ARG A 21 -4.61 5.18 -9.49
C ARG A 21 -4.60 6.24 -8.39
N SER A 22 -5.76 6.81 -8.05
CA SER A 22 -5.85 7.56 -6.80
C SER A 22 -5.75 6.58 -5.64
N PHE A 23 -4.81 6.82 -4.72
CA PHE A 23 -4.59 5.92 -3.60
C PHE A 23 -4.30 6.65 -2.29
N LEU A 24 -4.52 5.95 -1.18
CA LEU A 24 -4.04 6.29 0.14
C LEU A 24 -3.06 5.21 0.57
N LEU A 25 -1.88 5.64 1.04
CA LEU A 25 -0.88 4.77 1.64
C LEU A 25 -0.59 5.28 3.05
N ARG A 26 -0.76 4.41 4.04
CA ARG A 26 -0.48 4.73 5.45
C ARG A 26 0.28 3.60 6.13
N THR A 27 1.31 3.97 6.86
CA THR A 27 2.05 3.09 7.77
C THR A 27 1.95 3.65 9.18
N SER A 28 1.55 2.85 10.15
CA SER A 28 1.55 3.20 11.57
C SER A 28 2.50 2.27 12.31
N ASP A 29 3.58 2.84 12.82
CA ASP A 29 4.43 2.19 13.82
C ASP A 29 3.70 2.24 15.17
N LYS A 30 3.53 1.08 15.80
CA LYS A 30 2.82 0.97 17.08
C LYS A 30 3.81 0.61 18.19
N PRO A 31 3.84 1.37 19.31
CA PRO A 31 4.76 1.07 20.39
C PRO A 31 4.33 -0.18 21.18
N GLY A 32 5.30 -0.87 21.76
CA GLY A 32 5.05 -1.96 22.71
C GLY A 32 4.96 -3.33 22.03
N MET A 33 3.86 -4.06 22.28
CA MET A 33 3.64 -5.42 21.75
C MET A 33 2.69 -5.45 20.55
N ASP A 34 2.14 -4.30 20.17
CA ASP A 34 1.25 -4.19 19.02
C ASP A 34 2.06 -4.28 17.73
N SER A 35 1.49 -4.94 16.71
CA SER A 35 2.13 -5.01 15.39
C SER A 35 1.89 -3.73 14.60
N ASP A 36 2.89 -3.33 13.83
CA ASP A 36 2.77 -2.23 12.87
C ASP A 36 1.63 -2.49 11.88
N GLU A 37 1.00 -1.40 11.46
CA GLU A 37 -0.14 -1.45 10.55
C GLU A 37 0.21 -0.78 9.21
N PHE A 38 -0.21 -1.42 8.13
CA PHE A 38 -0.13 -0.90 6.78
C PHE A 38 -1.51 -0.89 6.15
N GLU A 39 -1.88 0.24 5.57
CA GLU A 39 -3.13 0.41 4.84
C GLU A 39 -2.86 0.97 3.45
N LEU A 40 -3.43 0.29 2.45
CA LEU A 40 -3.43 0.70 1.06
C LEU A 40 -4.88 0.74 0.56
N ARG A 41 -5.32 1.90 0.09
CA ARG A 41 -6.59 2.05 -0.62
C ARG A 41 -6.29 2.47 -2.03
N ILE A 42 -6.87 1.80 -3.01
CA ILE A 42 -6.65 2.08 -4.43
C ILE A 42 -7.99 2.14 -5.14
N ASP A 43 -8.05 2.96 -6.19
CA ASP A 43 -9.21 3.03 -7.07
C ASP A 43 -9.12 1.95 -8.16
N ASP A 44 -10.09 1.04 -8.18
CA ASP A 44 -10.21 -0.05 -9.15
C ASP A 44 -11.28 0.25 -10.23
N ARG A 45 -11.18 1.43 -10.87
CA ARG A 45 -12.15 1.91 -11.87
C ARG A 45 -12.24 1.07 -13.15
N ASP A 46 -11.17 0.34 -13.46
CA ASP A 46 -11.01 -0.48 -14.67
C ASP A 46 -11.11 -1.99 -14.38
N GLY A 47 -11.22 -2.39 -13.11
CA GLY A 47 -11.31 -3.79 -12.69
C GLY A 47 -10.02 -4.58 -12.92
N GLU A 48 -8.88 -3.90 -13.09
CA GLU A 48 -7.59 -4.58 -13.35
C GLU A 48 -6.85 -4.95 -12.05
N VAL A 49 -7.34 -4.52 -10.89
CA VAL A 49 -6.71 -4.85 -9.60
C VAL A 49 -7.10 -6.26 -9.16
N GLN A 50 -6.12 -7.17 -9.17
CA GLN A 50 -6.30 -8.48 -8.54
C GLN A 50 -6.19 -8.38 -7.02
N LEU A 51 -7.22 -8.85 -6.31
CA LEU A 51 -7.20 -8.89 -4.86
C LEU A 51 -6.11 -9.84 -4.36
N PRO A 52 -5.23 -9.40 -3.44
CA PRO A 52 -4.18 -10.25 -2.90
C PRO A 52 -4.79 -11.32 -2.00
N ARG A 53 -4.04 -12.42 -1.80
CA ARG A 53 -4.46 -13.47 -0.87
C ARG A 53 -4.17 -13.01 0.55
N ARG A 54 -5.04 -13.40 1.49
CA ARG A 54 -4.73 -13.29 2.92
C ARG A 54 -3.44 -14.07 3.23
N GLY A 55 -2.53 -13.43 3.95
CA GLY A 55 -1.19 -13.94 4.24
C GLY A 55 -0.13 -13.61 3.18
N SER A 56 -0.50 -13.05 2.03
CA SER A 56 0.47 -12.52 1.06
C SER A 56 1.37 -11.48 1.72
N SER A 57 2.64 -11.48 1.35
CA SER A 57 3.63 -10.56 1.90
C SER A 57 3.71 -9.28 1.09
N ILE A 58 3.70 -8.14 1.77
CA ILE A 58 3.81 -6.81 1.20
C ILE A 58 5.01 -6.10 1.80
N GLU A 59 5.95 -5.68 0.96
CA GLU A 59 7.06 -4.82 1.36
C GLU A 59 6.84 -3.41 0.84
N ILE A 60 7.05 -2.42 1.71
CA ILE A 60 6.83 -1.02 1.41
C ILE A 60 8.13 -0.26 1.54
N TYR A 61 8.40 0.56 0.53
CA TYR A 61 9.49 1.51 0.53
C TYR A 61 8.91 2.90 0.27
N GLN A 62 9.35 3.89 1.03
CA GLN A 62 8.92 5.29 0.90
C GLN A 62 10.15 6.19 0.95
N GLY A 63 10.06 7.35 0.31
CA GLY A 63 11.14 8.31 0.27
C GLY A 63 10.89 9.38 -0.78
N TYR A 64 11.97 9.94 -1.29
CA TYR A 64 11.92 10.97 -2.31
C TYR A 64 12.72 10.52 -3.53
N ALA A 65 12.20 10.85 -4.72
CA ALA A 65 12.83 10.49 -5.99
C ALA A 65 14.26 11.02 -6.11
N GLU A 66 14.57 12.13 -5.44
CA GLU A 66 15.86 12.80 -5.50
C GLU A 66 16.92 12.22 -4.55
N THR A 67 16.53 11.44 -3.52
CA THR A 67 17.46 10.96 -2.48
C THR A 67 17.60 9.45 -2.47
N SER A 68 16.49 8.73 -2.34
CA SER A 68 16.35 7.27 -2.39
C SER A 68 15.06 6.85 -1.66
N LEU A 69 14.70 5.59 -1.86
CA LEU A 69 13.65 4.92 -1.11
C LEU A 69 14.24 4.16 0.08
N ALA A 70 13.63 4.31 1.26
CA ALA A 70 13.95 3.53 2.45
C ALA A 70 12.87 2.46 2.67
N ARG A 71 13.28 1.24 3.02
CA ARG A 71 12.34 0.17 3.39
C ARG A 71 11.67 0.55 4.71
N GLN A 72 10.34 0.63 4.68
CA GLN A 72 9.51 0.94 5.85
C GLN A 72 9.21 -0.33 6.64
N GLY A 73 8.85 -1.42 5.95
CA GLY A 73 8.50 -2.67 6.63
C GLY A 73 8.08 -3.77 5.67
N ARG A 74 7.80 -4.94 6.25
CA ARG A 74 7.19 -6.09 5.60
C ARG A 74 5.95 -6.50 6.39
N TYR A 75 4.81 -6.52 5.72
CA TYR A 75 3.50 -6.78 6.29
C TYR A 75 2.90 -8.04 5.67
N ALA A 76 1.99 -8.70 6.39
CA ALA A 76 1.17 -9.77 5.85
C ALA A 76 -0.26 -9.24 5.65
N VAL A 77 -0.88 -9.52 4.51
CA VAL A 77 -2.26 -9.13 4.23
C VAL A 77 -3.20 -9.86 5.18
N ASP A 78 -3.93 -9.13 6.03
CA ASP A 78 -4.92 -9.71 6.93
C ASP A 78 -6.34 -9.54 6.40
N THR A 79 -6.68 -8.33 5.97
CA THR A 79 -8.03 -7.92 5.55
C THR A 79 -7.98 -7.27 4.17
N VAL A 80 -8.98 -7.57 3.34
CA VAL A 80 -9.20 -6.96 2.02
C VAL A 80 -10.66 -6.53 1.95
N GLU A 81 -10.91 -5.24 1.73
CA GLU A 81 -12.25 -4.67 1.64
C GLU A 81 -12.49 -4.09 0.26
N VAL A 82 -13.69 -4.31 -0.29
CA VAL A 82 -14.15 -3.71 -1.53
C VAL A 82 -15.32 -2.79 -1.20
N ALA A 83 -15.14 -1.49 -1.43
CA ALA A 83 -16.16 -0.49 -1.21
C ALA A 83 -16.68 0.04 -2.55
N SER A 84 -18.00 0.03 -2.74
CA SER A 84 -18.66 0.57 -3.94
C SER A 84 -19.11 2.02 -3.77
N ALA A 85 -18.80 2.66 -2.65
CA ALA A 85 -19.28 4.00 -2.29
C ALA A 85 -18.12 4.98 -2.12
N ILE A 86 -18.21 6.11 -2.84
CA ILE A 86 -17.44 7.31 -2.55
C ILE A 86 -17.90 7.78 -1.16
N ALA A 87 -17.12 7.49 -0.12
CA ALA A 87 -17.32 8.11 1.17
C ALA A 87 -16.94 9.60 1.03
N VAL A 88 -17.92 10.44 0.72
CA VAL A 88 -17.81 11.89 0.90
C VAL A 88 -17.89 12.13 2.40
N ALA A 89 -16.74 12.15 3.08
CA ALA A 89 -16.66 12.74 4.41
C ALA A 89 -16.76 14.26 4.24
N ALA A 90 -17.89 14.83 4.66
CA ALA A 90 -18.06 16.26 4.87
C ALA A 90 -17.41 16.70 6.18
#